data_AF-A0A537IK43-F1
#
_entry.id   AF-A0A537IK43-F1
#
_cell.length_a   1.000
_cell.length_b   1.000
_cell.length_c   1.000
_cell.angle_alpha   90.00
_cell.angle_beta   90.00
_cell.angle_gamma   90.00
#
_symmetry.space_group_name_H-M   'P 1'
#
loop_
_entity.id
_entity.type
_entity.pdbx_description
1 polymer ?
#
loop_
_entity_poly.entity_id
_entity_poly.type
_entity_poly.pdbx_seq_one_letter_code
_entity_poly.pdbx_strand_id
1 'polypeptide(L)'
;MKQVTFFILVSALFISCNNDSSPTRAEEAKHTPLEGTWQLISGTTITKDDTVTTDYTKSQKMIKIINATHFAFLLHDITKGKDTAIYSSGGGTYTLSKDQYTEHLDYCNDRNWEGHSFPFTVSIKDDTLIQTGIEKVESAGVDRMNIEKYKRIKN
;
A
#
# COMPACT_ATOMS: atom_id res chain seq x y z
N MET A 1 -73.48 -12.38 21.67
CA MET A 1 -72.23 -12.87 22.33
C MET A 1 -71.14 -12.93 21.29
N LYS A 2 -69.98 -12.39 21.65
CA LYS A 2 -68.63 -12.50 21.08
C LYS A 2 -68.46 -13.54 19.94
N GLN A 3 -67.92 -13.12 18.80
CA GLN A 3 -66.49 -13.26 18.53
C GLN A 3 -66.06 -12.39 17.35
N VAL A 4 -65.02 -11.60 17.64
CA VAL A 4 -64.26 -10.77 16.71
C VAL A 4 -63.25 -11.69 16.04
N THR A 5 -63.18 -11.68 14.71
CA THR A 5 -62.01 -12.19 14.01
C THR A 5 -61.55 -11.13 13.03
N PHE A 6 -60.55 -10.40 13.49
CA PHE A 6 -59.86 -9.31 12.83
C PHE A 6 -58.93 -9.91 11.77
N PHE A 7 -59.31 -9.83 10.50
CA PHE A 7 -58.43 -10.16 9.39
C PHE A 7 -57.47 -8.98 9.20
N ILE A 8 -56.28 -9.08 9.80
CA ILE A 8 -55.18 -8.13 9.54
C ILE A 8 -54.67 -8.42 8.13
N LEU A 9 -55.17 -7.66 7.17
CA LEU A 9 -54.56 -7.52 5.87
C LEU A 9 -53.27 -6.70 6.07
N VAL A 10 -52.14 -7.38 6.26
CA VAL A 10 -50.82 -6.74 6.23
C VAL A 10 -50.57 -6.33 4.77
N SER A 11 -51.03 -5.13 4.40
CA SER A 11 -50.56 -4.46 3.19
C SER A 11 -49.10 -4.09 3.44
N ALA A 12 -48.19 -4.91 2.94
CA ALA A 12 -46.78 -4.57 2.83
C ALA A 12 -46.68 -3.29 1.99
N LEU A 13 -46.50 -2.16 2.67
CA LEU A 13 -46.07 -0.91 2.08
C LEU A 13 -44.69 -1.14 1.48
N PHE A 14 -44.65 -1.53 0.21
CA PHE A 14 -43.48 -1.33 -0.63
C PHE A 14 -43.34 0.18 -0.84
N ILE A 15 -42.81 0.87 0.16
CA ILE A 15 -42.11 2.14 -0.06
C ILE A 15 -40.84 1.77 -0.81
N SER A 16 -41.02 1.53 -2.11
CA SER A 16 -39.93 1.66 -3.06
C SER A 16 -39.50 3.11 -2.94
N CYS A 17 -38.38 3.35 -2.28
CA CYS A 17 -37.67 4.60 -2.48
C CYS A 17 -37.42 4.71 -3.98
N ASN A 18 -38.20 5.57 -4.66
CA ASN A 18 -37.70 6.22 -5.85
C ASN A 18 -36.48 6.99 -5.35
N ASN A 19 -35.31 6.38 -5.52
CA ASN A 19 -34.07 7.12 -5.44
C ASN A 19 -34.15 8.11 -6.58
N ASP A 20 -34.60 9.32 -6.26
CA ASP A 20 -34.40 10.48 -7.09
C ASP A 20 -32.96 10.40 -7.58
N SER A 21 -32.84 10.29 -8.90
CA SER A 21 -31.60 10.45 -9.63
C SER A 21 -31.13 11.89 -9.46
N SER A 22 -30.72 12.26 -8.24
CA SER A 22 -29.63 13.19 -8.09
C SER A 22 -28.43 12.49 -8.71
N PRO A 23 -27.77 13.06 -9.73
CA PRO A 23 -26.42 12.63 -10.04
C PRO A 23 -25.62 13.06 -8.80
N THR A 24 -25.52 12.15 -7.82
CA THR A 24 -24.36 12.17 -6.94
C THR A 24 -23.23 11.91 -7.90
N ARG A 25 -22.66 13.02 -8.39
CA ARG A 25 -21.38 13.04 -9.06
C ARG A 25 -20.48 12.30 -8.10
N ALA A 26 -20.26 11.01 -8.35
CA ALA A 26 -19.11 10.33 -7.81
C ALA A 26 -17.98 11.28 -8.15
N GLU A 27 -17.39 11.91 -7.13
CA GLU A 27 -16.07 12.47 -7.31
C GLU A 27 -15.26 11.28 -7.80
N GLU A 28 -14.96 11.24 -9.10
CA GLU A 28 -13.90 10.39 -9.60
C GLU A 28 -12.68 10.81 -8.78
N ALA A 29 -12.34 9.99 -7.77
CA ALA A 29 -11.18 10.20 -6.97
C ALA A 29 -10.03 10.34 -7.96
N LYS A 30 -9.42 11.53 -8.02
CA LYS A 30 -8.30 11.79 -8.93
C LYS A 30 -7.18 10.84 -8.51
N HIS A 31 -7.06 9.73 -9.21
CA HIS A 31 -5.99 8.78 -9.03
C HIS A 31 -4.66 9.51 -9.17
N THR A 32 -3.83 9.42 -8.13
CA THR A 32 -2.48 9.98 -8.18
C THR A 32 -1.61 9.13 -9.11
N PRO A 33 -0.61 9.69 -9.80
CA PRO A 33 0.33 8.89 -10.58
C PRO A 33 1.05 7.82 -9.75
N LEU A 34 1.09 7.96 -8.42
CA LEU A 34 1.70 7.00 -7.51
C LEU A 34 0.86 5.73 -7.33
N GLU A 35 -0.46 5.82 -7.45
CA GLU A 35 -1.35 4.66 -7.32
C GLU A 35 -1.06 3.60 -8.38
N GLY A 36 -1.08 2.34 -7.94
CA GLY A 36 -0.83 1.17 -8.77
C GLY A 36 0.01 0.10 -8.06
N THR A 37 0.38 -0.92 -8.83
CA THR A 37 1.29 -1.97 -8.38
C THR A 37 2.66 -1.79 -9.03
N TRP A 38 3.69 -1.85 -8.20
CA TRP A 38 5.08 -1.55 -8.54
C TRP A 38 5.96 -2.73 -8.18
N GLN A 39 6.73 -3.25 -9.12
CA GLN A 39 7.73 -4.27 -8.85
C GLN A 39 9.07 -3.60 -8.52
N LEU A 40 9.69 -3.97 -7.41
CA LEU A 40 11.04 -3.52 -7.08
C LEU A 40 12.04 -4.16 -8.04
N ILE A 41 12.88 -3.33 -8.65
CA ILE A 41 13.94 -3.75 -9.58
C ILE A 41 15.29 -3.74 -8.86
N SER A 42 15.58 -2.65 -8.15
CA SER A 42 16.82 -2.52 -7.39
C SER A 42 16.61 -1.68 -6.14
N GLY A 43 17.37 -1.99 -5.09
CA GLY A 43 17.46 -1.17 -3.88
C GLY A 43 18.92 -0.90 -3.55
N THR A 44 19.23 0.35 -3.19
CA THR A 44 20.55 0.78 -2.75
C THR A 44 20.44 1.33 -1.35
N THR A 45 21.18 0.74 -0.42
CA THR A 45 21.30 1.22 0.96
C THR A 45 22.68 1.84 1.15
N ILE A 46 22.73 3.06 1.68
CA ILE A 46 23.97 3.77 2.00
C ILE A 46 23.98 4.00 3.51
N THR A 47 24.99 3.43 4.17
CA THR A 47 25.31 3.69 5.58
C THR A 47 26.57 4.55 5.65
N LYS A 48 27.05 4.85 6.86
CA LYS A 48 28.31 5.58 7.05
C LYS A 48 29.51 4.82 6.46
N ASP A 49 29.48 3.49 6.53
CA ASP A 49 30.66 2.65 6.26
C ASP A 49 30.56 1.91 4.93
N ASP A 50 29.36 1.77 4.35
CA ASP A 50 29.15 0.95 3.17
C ASP A 50 28.00 1.43 2.26
N THR A 51 28.08 1.08 0.99
CA THR A 51 27.02 1.24 -0.02
C THR A 51 26.74 -0.11 -0.69
N VAL A 52 25.56 -0.66 -0.44
CA VAL A 52 25.14 -1.95 -0.98
C VAL A 52 24.01 -1.74 -1.98
N THR A 53 24.16 -2.29 -3.19
CA THR A 53 23.09 -2.32 -4.20
C THR A 53 22.66 -3.75 -4.45
N THR A 54 21.36 -4.00 -4.30
CA THR A 54 20.73 -5.30 -4.50
C THR A 54 19.86 -5.29 -5.75
N ASP A 55 20.01 -6.31 -6.59
CA ASP A 55 19.16 -6.58 -7.75
C ASP A 55 18.04 -7.55 -7.35
N TYR A 56 16.82 -7.02 -7.23
CA TYR A 56 15.63 -7.75 -6.81
C TYR A 56 14.97 -8.52 -7.96
N THR A 57 15.63 -8.68 -9.11
CA THR A 57 15.13 -9.48 -10.22
C THR A 57 15.74 -10.89 -10.28
N LYS A 58 16.73 -11.18 -9.42
CA LYS A 58 17.53 -12.42 -9.47
C LYS A 58 17.04 -13.53 -8.55
N SER A 59 16.95 -13.27 -7.24
CA SER A 59 16.69 -14.31 -6.22
C SER A 59 15.46 -14.02 -5.36
N GLN A 60 14.95 -12.80 -5.41
CA GLN A 60 13.79 -12.34 -4.65
C GLN A 60 12.82 -11.67 -5.62
N LYS A 61 11.60 -11.44 -5.16
CA LYS A 61 10.62 -10.61 -5.84
C LYS A 61 9.89 -9.80 -4.80
N MET A 62 9.81 -8.49 -5.01
CA MET A 62 9.04 -7.59 -4.18
C MET A 62 8.06 -6.79 -5.03
N ILE A 63 6.81 -6.70 -4.56
CA ILE A 63 5.84 -5.75 -5.07
C ILE A 63 5.42 -4.77 -3.98
N LYS A 64 5.18 -3.52 -4.38
CA LYS A 64 4.51 -2.50 -3.60
C LYS A 64 3.18 -2.17 -4.26
N ILE A 65 2.10 -2.25 -3.50
CA ILE A 65 0.75 -1.90 -3.92
C ILE A 65 0.41 -0.59 -3.23
N ILE A 66 0.12 0.45 -4.00
CA ILE A 66 -0.30 1.76 -3.49
C ILE A 66 -1.70 2.02 -4.02
N ASN A 67 -2.67 2.12 -3.12
CA ASN A 67 -4.04 2.52 -3.44
C ASN A 67 -4.26 3.99 -3.01
N ALA A 68 -5.50 4.48 -3.02
CA ALA A 68 -5.79 5.89 -2.70
C ALA A 68 -5.40 6.34 -1.28
N THR A 69 -5.20 5.44 -0.32
CA THR A 69 -5.02 5.77 1.11
C THR A 69 -3.91 4.97 1.80
N HIS A 70 -3.54 3.81 1.26
CA HIS A 70 -2.64 2.85 1.88
C HIS A 70 -1.62 2.34 0.88
N PHE A 71 -0.51 1.88 1.45
CA PHE A 71 0.48 1.07 0.76
C PHE A 71 0.61 -0.29 1.43
N ALA A 72 1.08 -1.28 0.68
CA ALA A 72 1.56 -2.54 1.21
C ALA A 72 2.73 -3.04 0.35
N PHE A 73 3.73 -3.65 0.97
CA PHE A 73 4.78 -4.37 0.27
C PHE A 73 4.77 -5.85 0.63
N LEU A 74 5.13 -6.67 -0.35
CA LEU A 74 5.25 -8.11 -0.24
C LEU A 74 6.55 -8.52 -0.93
N LEU A 75 7.47 -9.09 -0.16
CA LEU A 75 8.75 -9.59 -0.62
C LEU A 75 8.82 -11.09 -0.31
N HIS A 76 9.27 -11.87 -1.29
CA HIS A 76 9.55 -13.29 -1.08
C HIS A 76 10.75 -13.76 -1.91
N ASP A 77 11.38 -14.86 -1.51
CA ASP A 77 12.33 -15.57 -2.39
C ASP A 77 11.60 -16.28 -3.54
N ILE A 78 12.28 -16.43 -4.69
CA ILE A 78 11.70 -17.11 -5.86
C ILE A 78 11.89 -18.63 -5.81
N THR A 79 12.72 -19.15 -4.90
CA THR A 79 13.05 -20.58 -4.82
C THR A 79 12.13 -21.35 -3.88
N LYS A 80 11.18 -20.66 -3.23
CA LYS A 80 10.24 -21.17 -2.22
C LYS A 80 10.95 -21.80 -1.02
N GLY A 81 12.00 -21.16 -0.55
CA GLY A 81 12.79 -21.59 0.61
C GLY A 81 13.60 -22.86 0.40
N LYS A 82 13.85 -23.27 -0.85
CA LYS A 82 14.73 -24.42 -1.15
C LYS A 82 16.18 -24.16 -0.75
N ASP A 83 16.64 -22.92 -0.90
CA ASP A 83 17.98 -22.51 -0.47
C ASP A 83 17.88 -21.75 0.86
N THR A 84 17.27 -20.55 0.81
CA THR A 84 17.00 -19.72 1.98
C THR A 84 15.57 -19.21 1.87
N ALA A 85 14.74 -19.47 2.88
CA ALA A 85 13.38 -18.94 2.95
C ALA A 85 13.41 -17.46 3.32
N ILE A 86 12.88 -16.61 2.44
CA ILE A 86 12.79 -15.17 2.65
C ILE A 86 11.34 -14.76 2.44
N TYR A 87 10.77 -14.12 3.46
CA TYR A 87 9.49 -13.44 3.35
C TYR A 87 9.52 -12.18 4.22
N SER A 88 9.12 -11.05 3.65
CA SER A 88 8.97 -9.79 4.36
C SER A 88 7.75 -9.07 3.82
N SER A 89 6.95 -8.48 4.70
CA SER A 89 5.74 -7.79 4.32
C SER A 89 5.40 -6.71 5.32
N GLY A 90 4.86 -5.61 4.82
CA GLY A 90 4.34 -4.55 5.65
C GLY A 90 3.41 -3.64 4.88
N GLY A 91 2.87 -2.66 5.56
CA GLY A 91 1.93 -1.71 4.98
C GLY A 91 1.33 -0.79 6.02
N GLY A 92 0.53 0.15 5.55
CA GLY A 92 -0.13 1.14 6.38
C GLY A 92 -0.63 2.30 5.53
N THR A 93 -0.92 3.41 6.18
CA THR A 93 -1.36 4.63 5.50
C THR A 93 -0.18 5.39 4.90
N TYR A 94 -0.46 6.34 4.00
CA TYR A 94 0.55 7.29 3.55
C TYR A 94 -0.03 8.69 3.36
N THR A 95 0.86 9.67 3.34
CA THR A 95 0.56 11.03 2.88
C THR A 95 1.39 11.35 1.65
N LEU A 96 0.79 12.07 0.69
CA LEU A 96 1.46 12.49 -0.53
C LEU A 96 1.18 13.98 -0.79
N SER A 97 2.24 14.77 -0.87
CA SER A 97 2.18 16.18 -1.26
C SER A 97 3.29 16.48 -2.26
N LYS A 98 2.92 16.66 -3.53
CA LYS A 98 3.86 16.76 -4.67
C LYS A 98 4.72 15.50 -4.77
N ASP A 99 6.02 15.62 -4.49
CA ASP A 99 7.01 14.54 -4.48
C ASP A 99 7.30 14.01 -3.07
N GLN A 100 6.75 14.64 -2.02
CA GLN A 100 6.93 14.19 -0.65
C GLN A 100 5.91 13.11 -0.30
N TYR A 101 6.40 11.89 -0.10
CA TYR A 101 5.64 10.69 0.18
C TYR A 101 6.08 10.12 1.54
N THR A 102 5.20 10.16 2.54
CA THR A 102 5.51 9.61 3.86
C THR A 102 4.69 8.37 4.11
N GLU A 103 5.37 7.25 4.35
CA GLU A 103 4.74 5.98 4.75
C GLU A 103 4.58 5.93 6.25
N HIS A 104 3.37 5.67 6.74
CA HIS A 104 3.08 5.41 8.15
C HIS A 104 2.90 3.91 8.33
N LEU A 105 3.87 3.24 8.95
CA LEU A 105 3.93 1.78 8.96
C LEU A 105 3.11 1.20 10.13
N ASP A 106 1.95 0.63 9.81
CA ASP A 106 1.01 0.06 10.78
C ASP A 106 1.19 -1.47 10.92
N TYR A 107 1.64 -2.12 9.84
CA TYR A 107 1.83 -3.55 9.75
C TYR A 107 3.22 -3.86 9.24
N CYS A 108 3.95 -4.73 9.93
CA CYS A 108 5.21 -5.30 9.50
C CYS A 108 5.37 -6.70 10.10
N ASN A 109 6.01 -7.62 9.37
CA ASN A 109 6.43 -8.89 9.96
C ASN A 109 7.50 -8.69 11.04
N ASP A 110 8.34 -7.66 10.90
CA ASP A 110 9.21 -7.16 11.98
C ASP A 110 8.51 -6.01 12.72
N ARG A 111 7.83 -6.36 13.82
CA ARG A 111 7.02 -5.43 14.61
C ARG A 111 7.81 -4.28 15.24
N ASN A 112 9.15 -4.37 15.30
CA ASN A 112 9.99 -3.27 15.80
C ASN A 112 9.93 -2.00 14.93
N TRP A 113 9.51 -2.16 13.67
CA TRP A 113 9.38 -1.06 12.72
C TRP A 113 8.04 -0.33 12.81
N GLU A 114 7.04 -0.90 13.50
CA GLU A 114 5.70 -0.34 13.53
C GLU A 114 5.59 0.94 14.31
N GLY A 115 4.62 1.76 13.94
CA GLY A 115 4.40 3.09 14.50
C GLY A 115 5.41 4.13 14.02
N HIS A 116 6.41 3.73 13.23
CA HIS A 116 7.35 4.67 12.60
C HIS A 116 6.77 5.24 11.31
N SER A 117 7.25 6.44 10.97
CA SER A 117 6.93 7.10 9.71
C SER A 117 8.21 7.31 8.91
N PHE A 118 8.16 6.99 7.62
CA PHE A 118 9.31 7.01 6.73
C PHE A 118 9.08 8.06 5.63
N PRO A 119 9.72 9.24 5.74
CA PRO A 119 9.62 10.26 4.72
C PRO A 119 10.51 9.91 3.52
N PHE A 120 9.90 9.92 2.34
CA PHE A 120 10.56 9.72 1.07
C PHE A 120 10.27 10.87 0.11
N THR A 121 11.20 11.09 -0.82
CA THR A 121 10.96 11.83 -2.06
C THR A 121 10.74 10.83 -3.19
N VAL A 122 9.66 10.98 -3.94
CA VAL A 122 9.31 10.12 -5.07
C VAL A 122 9.38 10.86 -6.40
N SER A 123 9.85 10.19 -7.43
CA SER A 123 9.82 10.66 -8.81
C SER A 123 9.29 9.57 -9.73
N ILE A 124 8.33 9.94 -10.56
CA ILE A 124 7.73 9.03 -11.55
C ILE A 124 8.02 9.57 -12.94
N LYS A 125 8.65 8.73 -13.76
CA LYS A 125 8.84 8.96 -15.18
C LYS A 125 8.43 7.70 -15.93
N ASP A 126 7.44 7.83 -16.81
CA ASP A 126 6.85 6.72 -17.56
C ASP A 126 6.35 5.60 -16.62
N ASP A 127 6.92 4.39 -16.74
CA ASP A 127 6.63 3.24 -15.89
C ASP A 127 7.64 3.04 -14.75
N THR A 128 8.51 4.03 -14.50
CA THR A 128 9.55 3.96 -13.48
C THR A 128 9.22 4.88 -12.32
N LEU A 129 9.23 4.32 -11.10
CA LEU A 129 9.17 5.06 -9.84
C LEU A 129 10.53 4.96 -9.15
N ILE A 130 11.08 6.09 -8.73
CA ILE A 130 12.22 6.18 -7.83
C ILE A 130 11.73 6.72 -6.51
N GLN A 131 12.04 6.04 -5.41
CA GLN A 131 11.75 6.46 -4.04
C GLN A 131 13.07 6.56 -3.29
N THR A 132 13.29 7.69 -2.62
CA THR A 132 14.54 7.95 -1.87
C THR A 132 14.21 8.55 -0.52
N GLY A 133 14.81 8.03 0.55
CA GLY A 133 14.60 8.56 1.89
C GLY A 133 15.56 8.00 2.91
N ILE A 134 15.59 8.61 4.09
CA ILE A 134 16.39 8.14 5.21
C ILE A 134 15.51 7.25 6.09
N GLU A 135 15.93 6.01 6.27
CA GLU A 135 15.35 5.09 7.23
C GLU A 135 16.15 5.18 8.52
N LYS A 136 15.49 5.66 9.59
CA LYS A 136 16.07 5.71 10.92
C LYS A 136 15.13 5.08 11.94
N VAL A 137 15.55 3.95 12.49
CA VAL A 137 14.83 3.20 13.54
C VAL A 137 15.84 2.84 14.61
N GLU A 138 15.92 3.66 15.66
CA GLU A 138 16.97 3.55 16.69
C GLU A 138 16.88 2.22 17.45
N SER A 139 15.66 1.74 17.73
CA SER A 139 15.42 0.45 18.38
C SER A 139 15.93 -0.74 17.57
N ALA A 140 15.99 -0.62 16.24
CA ALA A 140 16.50 -1.63 15.32
C ALA A 140 17.95 -1.38 14.89
N GLY A 141 18.61 -0.33 15.41
CA GLY A 141 19.96 0.06 15.01
C GLY A 141 20.06 0.47 13.54
N VAL A 142 18.97 0.95 12.94
CA VAL A 142 18.91 1.34 11.53
C VAL A 142 19.12 2.84 11.40
N ASP A 143 20.12 3.23 10.61
CA ASP A 143 20.34 4.58 10.12
C ASP A 143 20.99 4.48 8.73
N ARG A 144 20.18 4.65 7.68
CA ARG A 144 20.63 4.49 6.29
C ARG A 144 19.81 5.33 5.33
N MET A 145 20.43 5.77 4.24
CA MET A 145 19.72 6.22 3.06
C MET A 145 19.26 4.98 2.28
N ASN A 146 17.99 4.94 1.90
CA ASN A 146 17.42 3.91 1.03
C ASN A 146 16.99 4.56 -0.29
N ILE A 147 17.42 3.98 -1.41
CA ILE A 147 17.05 4.38 -2.77
C ILE A 147 16.48 3.16 -3.48
N GLU A 148 15.21 3.23 -3.85
CA GLU A 148 14.49 2.13 -4.45
C GLU A 148 14.03 2.51 -5.85
N LYS A 149 14.27 1.61 -6.81
CA LYS A 149 13.79 1.73 -8.18
C LYS A 149 12.75 0.67 -8.46
N TYR A 150 11.60 1.12 -8.89
CA TYR A 150 10.45 0.29 -9.21
C TYR A 150 10.07 0.39 -10.68
N LYS A 151 9.43 -0.66 -11.18
CA LYS A 151 8.74 -0.69 -12.47
C LYS A 151 7.26 -0.97 -12.27
N ARG A 152 6.39 -0.18 -12.90
CA ARG A 152 4.94 -0.38 -12.86
C ARG A 152 4.58 -1.72 -13.50
N ILE A 153 3.77 -2.52 -12.82
CA ILE A 153 3.15 -3.72 -13.40
C ILE A 153 1.96 -3.27 -14.25
N LYS A 154 1.95 -3.69 -15.51
CA LYS A 154 0.84 -3.46 -16.44
C LYS A 154 -0.01 -4.73 -16.50
N ASN A 155 -1.33 -4.55 -16.54
CA ASN A 155 -2.30 -5.61 -16.81
C ASN A 155 -2.47 -5.82 -18.32
#